data_AF-A0A1B3LW36-F1
#
_entry.id   AF-A0A1B3LW36-F1
#
_cell.length_a   1.000
_cell.length_b   1.000
_cell.length_c   1.000
_cell.angle_alpha   90.00
_cell.angle_beta   90.00
_cell.angle_gamma   90.00
#
_symmetry.space_group_name_H-M   'P 1'
#
loop_
_entity.id
_entity.type
_entity.pdbx_description
1 polymer ?
#
loop_
_entity_poly.entity_id
_entity_poly.type
_entity_poly.pdbx_seq_one_letter_code
_entity_poly.pdbx_strand_id
1 'polypeptide(L)'
;MTCPPQIAIAERRISSDAPPYVIAEMSANHNGKLDNALRIISAAKLAGADAVKLQTYRPDTITIDVDSEQFRIRGGLWDGRTLYDLYEQAHMPWNWHAPLFEHAKSEGITIFSSPFDRTAVDLLENLGAPAYKIASFEAVDLPLIKYVAGTRKPMIISTGMADAEEIQEAVDAAREGGCTQLALLHCVSGYPAPAEDYNLQTIPDMARRFGTVIGLSDHTLDNTTAITSVALGARIIEKHFTLDRSGGGPDDSFSLEPAGLKELCTGARTAWQSLGHVDYGRKSSEQGNAMFRRSLYIVKDVASGEAFTDDNLRSIRPGYGLAPKHLDHFIGRPASHAIKRGTPVTWDMIVQHNGNSSGQTL
;
A
#
# COMPACT_ATOMS: atom_id res chain seq x y z
N MET A 1 -10.12 21.34 7.23
CA MET A 1 -9.69 19.97 6.90
C MET A 1 -8.44 19.70 7.73
N THR A 2 -8.48 18.70 8.60
CA THR A 2 -7.29 18.30 9.38
C THR A 2 -6.26 17.69 8.42
N CYS A 3 -4.98 17.97 8.64
CA CYS A 3 -3.90 17.33 7.90
C CYS A 3 -3.97 15.80 8.15
N PRO A 4 -3.81 14.94 7.12
CA PRO A 4 -3.80 13.50 7.34
C PRO A 4 -2.66 13.11 8.30
N PRO A 5 -2.83 12.02 9.07
CA PRO A 5 -1.74 11.47 9.88
C PRO A 5 -0.50 11.21 9.01
N GLN A 6 0.67 11.59 9.52
CA GLN A 6 1.93 11.44 8.80
C GLN A 6 3.08 11.15 9.75
N ILE A 7 4.08 10.42 9.25
CA ILE A 7 5.40 10.24 9.87
C ILE A 7 6.49 10.49 8.83
N ALA A 8 7.73 10.70 9.25
CA ALA A 8 8.88 10.81 8.35
C ALA A 8 10.06 9.97 8.85
N ILE A 9 10.53 9.03 8.04
CA ILE A 9 11.69 8.18 8.34
C ILE A 9 12.81 8.56 7.39
N ALA A 10 13.95 9.04 7.93
CA ALA A 10 15.07 9.54 7.13
C ALA A 10 14.61 10.49 6.00
N GLU A 11 13.84 11.52 6.36
CA GLU A 11 13.25 12.53 5.45
C GLU A 11 12.15 12.02 4.49
N ARG A 12 11.95 10.70 4.37
CA ARG A 12 10.87 10.13 3.57
C ARG A 12 9.53 10.26 4.31
N ARG A 13 8.67 11.18 3.86
CA ARG A 13 7.30 11.37 4.38
C ARG A 13 6.41 10.17 4.05
N ILE A 14 5.68 9.66 5.03
CA ILE A 14 4.72 8.55 4.91
C ILE A 14 3.36 9.06 5.37
N SER A 15 2.36 9.01 4.47
CA SER A 15 1.03 9.58 4.66
C SER A 15 0.06 9.01 3.62
N SER A 16 -1.24 9.22 3.78
CA SER A 16 -2.28 8.76 2.86
C SER A 16 -2.10 9.23 1.40
N ASP A 17 -1.45 10.39 1.22
CA ASP A 17 -1.20 11.08 -0.05
C ASP A 17 0.22 10.85 -0.62
N ALA A 18 1.04 10.03 0.05
CA ALA A 18 2.37 9.66 -0.40
C ALA A 18 2.41 8.20 -0.90
N PRO A 19 3.34 7.84 -1.81
CA PRO A 19 3.53 6.45 -2.19
C PRO A 19 3.82 5.56 -0.97
N PRO A 20 3.37 4.29 -0.97
CA PRO A 20 3.64 3.36 0.13
C PRO A 20 5.15 3.23 0.39
N TYR A 21 5.49 3.02 1.67
CA TYR A 21 6.85 2.78 2.14
C TYR A 21 7.05 1.27 2.32
N VAL A 22 7.95 0.67 1.53
CA VAL A 22 8.18 -0.79 1.54
C VAL A 22 9.42 -1.12 2.37
N ILE A 23 9.24 -1.96 3.39
CA ILE A 23 10.28 -2.43 4.30
C ILE A 23 10.59 -3.88 3.96
N ALA A 24 11.85 -4.15 3.61
CA ALA A 24 12.40 -5.50 3.52
C ALA A 24 12.88 -5.94 4.91
N GLU A 25 12.16 -6.86 5.54
CA GLU A 25 12.52 -7.42 6.84
C GLU A 25 13.58 -8.50 6.67
N MET A 26 14.77 -8.28 7.22
CA MET A 26 15.86 -9.27 7.17
C MET A 26 15.61 -10.42 8.16
N SER A 27 15.16 -10.10 9.38
CA SER A 27 15.03 -11.07 10.48
C SER A 27 16.25 -12.00 10.58
N ALA A 28 16.04 -13.31 10.71
CA ALA A 28 17.09 -14.33 10.78
C ALA A 28 17.65 -14.80 9.42
N ASN A 29 17.23 -14.21 8.28
CA ASN A 29 17.62 -14.65 6.92
C ASN A 29 19.10 -14.39 6.60
N HIS A 30 19.84 -13.73 7.49
CA HIS A 30 21.30 -13.67 7.40
C HIS A 30 21.97 -15.03 7.63
N ASN A 31 21.25 -16.02 8.18
CA ASN A 31 21.70 -17.42 8.32
C ASN A 31 23.07 -17.53 9.00
N GLY A 32 23.28 -16.76 10.06
CA GLY A 32 24.54 -16.72 10.80
C GLY A 32 25.75 -16.22 10.01
N LYS A 33 25.57 -15.46 8.90
CA LYS A 33 26.67 -14.90 8.10
C LYS A 33 26.51 -13.40 7.83
N LEU A 34 27.50 -12.60 8.24
CA LEU A 34 27.53 -11.15 7.98
C LEU A 34 27.48 -10.81 6.48
N ASP A 35 28.22 -11.55 5.66
CA ASP A 35 28.22 -11.37 4.19
C ASP A 35 26.82 -11.55 3.58
N ASN A 36 26.01 -12.47 4.12
CA ASN A 36 24.63 -12.62 3.67
C ASN A 36 23.79 -11.40 4.06
N ALA A 37 23.92 -10.89 5.29
CA ALA A 37 23.23 -9.68 5.74
C ALA A 37 23.58 -8.46 4.86
N LEU A 38 24.85 -8.28 4.51
CA LEU A 38 25.30 -7.21 3.60
C LEU A 38 24.69 -7.37 2.20
N ARG A 39 24.68 -8.59 1.66
CA ARG A 39 24.07 -8.90 0.36
C ARG A 39 22.55 -8.70 0.35
N ILE A 40 21.86 -9.01 1.45
CA ILE A 40 20.43 -8.76 1.62
C ILE A 40 20.15 -7.25 1.52
N ILE A 41 20.96 -6.42 2.18
CA ILE A 41 20.82 -4.95 2.10
C ILE A 41 20.93 -4.46 0.65
N SER A 42 21.98 -4.87 -0.07
CA SER A 42 22.18 -4.48 -1.47
C SER A 42 21.05 -5.01 -2.37
N ALA A 43 20.58 -6.24 -2.14
CA ALA A 43 19.49 -6.83 -2.92
C ALA A 43 18.14 -6.13 -2.67
N ALA A 44 17.86 -5.72 -1.43
CA ALA A 44 16.66 -4.97 -1.08
C ALA A 44 16.65 -3.59 -1.77
N LYS A 45 17.81 -2.90 -1.76
CA LYS A 45 17.98 -1.63 -2.48
C LYS A 45 17.76 -1.81 -3.98
N LEU A 46 18.36 -2.83 -4.59
CA LEU A 46 18.21 -3.12 -6.02
C LEU A 46 16.75 -3.46 -6.39
N ALA A 47 16.02 -4.14 -5.51
CA ALA A 47 14.61 -4.45 -5.70
C ALA A 47 13.69 -3.21 -5.60
N GLY A 48 14.18 -2.12 -4.99
CA GLY A 48 13.46 -0.86 -4.86
C GLY A 48 12.74 -0.68 -3.52
N ALA A 49 13.13 -1.44 -2.48
CA ALA A 49 12.63 -1.21 -1.13
C ALA A 49 13.09 0.16 -0.59
N ASP A 50 12.26 0.78 0.25
CA ASP A 50 12.58 2.06 0.88
C ASP A 50 13.49 1.88 2.12
N ALA A 51 13.36 0.74 2.80
CA ALA A 51 14.17 0.39 3.96
C ALA A 51 14.47 -1.10 4.09
N VAL A 52 15.52 -1.39 4.87
CA VAL A 52 15.79 -2.70 5.46
C VAL A 52 15.55 -2.62 6.96
N LYS A 53 14.86 -3.63 7.50
CA LYS A 53 14.64 -3.76 8.94
C LYS A 53 15.40 -4.97 9.49
N LEU A 54 16.00 -4.78 10.66
CA LEU A 54 16.68 -5.81 11.45
C LEU A 54 15.84 -6.21 12.68
N GLN A 55 16.31 -7.25 13.38
CA GLN A 55 15.88 -7.58 14.73
C GLN A 55 17.10 -7.52 15.65
N THR A 56 16.96 -6.80 16.76
CA THR A 56 18.07 -6.49 17.68
C THR A 56 17.67 -6.98 19.06
N TYR A 57 18.19 -8.15 19.44
CA TYR A 57 18.06 -8.73 20.78
C TYR A 57 19.22 -9.69 21.08
N ARG A 58 19.32 -10.10 22.34
CA ARG A 58 20.03 -11.33 22.73
C ARG A 58 19.07 -12.33 23.36
N PRO A 59 19.28 -13.65 23.25
CA PRO A 59 18.34 -14.63 23.78
C PRO A 59 18.02 -14.43 25.26
N ASP A 60 19.04 -14.17 26.09
CA ASP A 60 18.90 -13.93 27.54
C ASP A 60 18.22 -12.60 27.91
N THR A 61 17.95 -11.73 26.93
CA THR A 61 17.18 -10.48 27.16
C THR A 61 15.68 -10.66 26.94
N ILE A 62 15.27 -11.72 26.23
CA ILE A 62 13.88 -11.97 25.85
C ILE A 62 13.36 -13.33 26.35
N THR A 63 14.25 -14.21 26.78
CA THR A 63 13.92 -15.50 27.39
C THR A 63 15.06 -15.93 28.33
N ILE A 64 14.99 -17.14 28.88
CA ILE A 64 16.03 -17.74 29.72
C ILE A 64 16.41 -19.13 29.21
N ASP A 65 17.65 -19.54 29.46
CA ASP A 65 18.17 -20.85 29.09
C ASP A 65 17.60 -21.92 30.02
N VAL A 66 16.39 -22.40 29.67
CA VAL A 66 15.68 -23.44 30.43
C VAL A 66 14.93 -24.37 29.49
N ASP A 67 15.10 -25.67 29.75
CA ASP A 67 14.36 -26.73 29.07
C ASP A 67 13.16 -27.18 29.93
N SER A 68 12.10 -26.37 29.94
CA SER A 68 10.84 -26.71 30.60
C SER A 68 9.67 -26.60 29.63
N GLU A 69 8.53 -27.21 29.98
CA GLU A 69 7.36 -27.31 29.09
C GLU A 69 6.90 -25.96 28.53
N GLN A 70 6.97 -24.89 29.33
CA GLN A 70 6.55 -23.54 28.93
C GLN A 70 7.52 -22.85 27.96
N PHE A 71 8.77 -23.30 27.91
CA PHE A 71 9.83 -22.73 27.07
C PHE A 71 10.08 -23.56 25.81
N ARG A 72 9.35 -24.67 25.62
CA ARG A 72 9.39 -25.50 24.42
C ARG A 72 8.29 -25.11 23.44
N ILE A 73 8.68 -24.93 22.19
CA ILE A 73 7.76 -24.64 21.08
C ILE A 73 7.04 -25.92 20.70
N ARG A 74 5.71 -25.83 20.49
CA ARG A 74 4.86 -26.93 20.02
C ARG A 74 4.16 -26.56 18.73
N GLY A 75 4.33 -27.38 17.70
CA GLY A 75 3.81 -27.18 16.35
C GLY A 75 4.57 -26.13 15.55
N GLY A 76 4.19 -26.00 14.28
CA GLY A 76 4.79 -25.03 13.36
C GLY A 76 6.22 -25.37 12.92
N LEU A 77 6.91 -24.37 12.37
CA LEU A 77 8.24 -24.51 11.77
C LEU A 77 9.35 -24.84 12.77
N TRP A 78 9.15 -24.51 14.05
CA TRP A 78 10.18 -24.60 15.09
C TRP A 78 9.84 -25.61 16.19
N ASP A 79 8.92 -26.54 15.91
CA ASP A 79 8.46 -27.57 16.85
C ASP A 79 9.62 -28.32 17.54
N GLY A 80 9.50 -28.50 18.85
CA GLY A 80 10.46 -29.26 19.66
C GLY A 80 11.70 -28.49 20.10
N ARG A 81 11.91 -27.25 19.66
CA ARG A 81 13.01 -26.39 20.14
C ARG A 81 12.65 -25.64 21.41
N THR A 82 13.64 -25.28 22.22
CA THR A 82 13.44 -24.27 23.26
C THR A 82 13.47 -22.86 22.64
N LEU A 83 12.83 -21.89 23.30
CA LEU A 83 12.90 -20.48 22.90
C LEU A 83 14.36 -19.99 22.87
N TYR A 84 15.16 -20.34 23.90
CA TYR A 84 16.55 -19.91 23.98
C TYR A 84 17.38 -20.45 22.81
N ASP A 85 17.25 -21.74 22.48
CA ASP A 85 17.96 -22.34 21.34
C ASP A 85 17.59 -21.66 20.02
N LEU A 86 16.30 -21.40 19.80
CA LEU A 86 15.82 -20.74 18.58
C LEU A 86 16.41 -19.34 18.45
N TYR A 87 16.32 -18.54 19.51
CA TYR A 87 16.82 -17.19 19.52
C TYR A 87 18.35 -17.13 19.43
N GLU A 88 19.08 -18.08 20.03
CA GLU A 88 20.53 -18.19 19.90
C GLU A 88 20.94 -18.41 18.43
N GLN A 89 20.21 -19.26 17.70
CA GLN A 89 20.47 -19.43 16.26
C GLN A 89 20.07 -18.19 15.44
N ALA A 90 18.96 -17.55 15.79
CA ALA A 90 18.32 -16.52 14.97
C ALA A 90 18.90 -15.11 15.18
N HIS A 91 19.44 -14.81 16.37
CA HIS A 91 19.84 -13.46 16.72
C HIS A 91 20.99 -12.93 15.84
N MET A 92 21.01 -11.61 15.70
CA MET A 92 22.11 -10.90 15.04
C MET A 92 23.19 -10.53 16.07
N PRO A 93 24.46 -10.91 15.87
CA PRO A 93 25.55 -10.47 16.73
C PRO A 93 25.66 -8.94 16.83
N TRP A 94 25.87 -8.41 18.04
CA TRP A 94 25.97 -6.96 18.29
C TRP A 94 27.03 -6.26 17.45
N ASN A 95 28.19 -6.87 17.26
CA ASN A 95 29.27 -6.29 16.47
C ASN A 95 28.95 -6.18 14.96
N TRP A 96 27.86 -6.77 14.48
CA TRP A 96 27.43 -6.65 13.07
C TRP A 96 26.63 -5.39 12.79
N HIS A 97 26.00 -4.78 13.81
CA HIS A 97 25.09 -3.66 13.56
C HIS A 97 25.82 -2.45 12.96
N ALA A 98 27.00 -2.09 13.48
CA ALA A 98 27.80 -0.99 12.94
C ALA A 98 28.18 -1.17 11.45
N PRO A 99 28.78 -2.29 11.01
CA PRO A 99 29.09 -2.49 9.59
C PRO A 99 27.83 -2.56 8.71
N LEU A 100 26.70 -3.09 9.20
CA LEU A 100 25.45 -3.11 8.44
C LEU A 100 24.87 -1.70 8.24
N PHE A 101 24.93 -0.86 9.27
CA PHE A 101 24.51 0.55 9.18
C PHE A 101 25.38 1.33 8.20
N GLU A 102 26.70 1.15 8.25
CA GLU A 102 27.62 1.79 7.31
C GLU A 102 27.40 1.31 5.87
N HIS A 103 27.17 0.01 5.67
CA HIS A 103 26.87 -0.55 4.35
C HIS A 103 25.56 0.01 3.79
N ALA A 104 24.48 0.02 4.56
CA ALA A 104 23.20 0.58 4.15
C ALA A 104 23.31 2.07 3.77
N LYS A 105 24.09 2.84 4.54
CA LYS A 105 24.39 4.24 4.23
C LYS A 105 25.13 4.37 2.89
N SER A 106 26.11 3.51 2.63
CA SER A 106 26.87 3.51 1.36
C SER A 106 26.00 3.15 0.14
N GLU A 107 25.02 2.26 0.33
CA GLU A 107 24.04 1.84 -0.69
C GLU A 107 22.90 2.86 -0.86
N GLY A 108 22.78 3.83 0.06
CA GLY A 108 21.70 4.81 0.07
C GLY A 108 20.32 4.19 0.33
N ILE A 109 20.23 3.23 1.26
CA ILE A 109 18.98 2.65 1.76
C ILE A 109 18.83 2.95 3.25
N THR A 110 17.60 3.26 3.68
CA THR A 110 17.32 3.44 5.12
C THR A 110 17.47 2.10 5.82
N ILE A 111 18.12 2.08 6.98
CA ILE A 111 18.15 0.90 7.86
C ILE A 111 17.71 1.29 9.25
N PHE A 112 16.90 0.44 9.88
CA PHE A 112 16.53 0.53 11.28
C PHE A 112 16.21 -0.87 11.80
N SER A 113 15.78 -0.99 13.06
CA SER A 113 15.57 -2.29 13.68
C SER A 113 14.36 -2.33 14.60
N SER A 114 13.97 -3.55 14.95
CA SER A 114 13.09 -3.85 16.06
C SER A 114 13.94 -4.17 17.31
N PRO A 115 14.00 -3.28 18.32
CA PRO A 115 14.59 -3.61 19.61
C PRO A 115 13.60 -4.40 20.45
N PHE A 116 14.08 -5.43 21.14
CA PHE A 116 13.25 -6.25 22.03
C PHE A 116 13.52 -5.98 23.52
N ASP A 117 14.54 -5.16 23.82
CA ASP A 117 14.92 -4.79 25.18
C ASP A 117 15.62 -3.43 25.18
N ARG A 118 15.88 -2.86 26.38
CA ARG A 118 16.50 -1.53 26.50
C ARG A 118 17.92 -1.47 25.96
N THR A 119 18.71 -2.54 26.10
CA THR A 119 20.09 -2.56 25.59
C THR A 119 20.13 -2.54 24.07
N ALA A 120 19.15 -3.16 23.40
CA ALA A 120 18.94 -3.05 21.97
C ALA A 120 18.62 -1.61 21.54
N VAL A 121 17.76 -0.91 22.28
CA VAL A 121 17.45 0.51 22.02
C VAL A 121 18.70 1.37 22.15
N ASP A 122 19.47 1.19 23.21
CA ASP A 122 20.69 1.96 23.46
C ASP A 122 21.75 1.74 22.37
N LEU A 123 21.91 0.49 21.90
CA LEU A 123 22.78 0.17 20.77
C LEU A 123 22.35 0.93 19.50
N LEU A 124 21.05 0.90 19.18
CA LEU A 124 20.51 1.53 17.97
C LEU A 124 20.54 3.06 18.03
N GLU A 125 20.36 3.66 19.21
CA GLU A 125 20.54 5.10 19.41
C GLU A 125 21.98 5.51 19.12
N ASN A 126 22.97 4.76 19.62
CA ASN A 126 24.39 5.00 19.35
C ASN A 126 24.74 4.90 17.86
N LEU A 127 24.03 4.07 17.11
CA LEU A 127 24.18 3.91 15.66
C LEU A 127 23.40 4.95 14.85
N GLY A 128 22.59 5.79 15.51
CA GLY A 128 21.79 6.80 14.84
C GLY A 128 20.62 6.24 14.05
N ALA A 129 20.00 5.13 14.50
CA ALA A 129 18.80 4.56 13.85
C ALA A 129 17.73 5.65 13.65
N PRO A 130 17.15 5.81 12.44
CA PRO A 130 16.24 6.91 12.13
C PRO A 130 14.80 6.69 12.59
N ALA A 131 14.45 5.46 12.96
CA ALA A 131 13.13 5.04 13.43
C ALA A 131 13.23 3.73 14.22
N TYR A 132 12.14 3.32 14.86
CA TYR A 132 12.04 2.06 15.60
C TYR A 132 10.80 1.28 15.24
N LYS A 133 10.92 -0.05 15.29
CA LYS A 133 9.80 -0.97 15.14
C LYS A 133 9.56 -1.72 16.46
N ILE A 134 8.35 -1.69 17.00
CA ILE A 134 7.92 -2.62 18.04
C ILE A 134 7.27 -3.82 17.36
N ALA A 135 7.82 -5.02 17.58
CA ALA A 135 7.28 -6.25 17.02
C ALA A 135 5.94 -6.63 17.69
N SER A 136 5.18 -7.54 17.06
CA SER A 136 3.81 -7.85 17.49
C SER A 136 3.74 -8.41 18.90
N PHE A 137 4.69 -9.27 19.29
CA PHE A 137 4.72 -9.85 20.63
C PHE A 137 5.07 -8.83 21.72
N GLU A 138 5.83 -7.79 21.35
CA GLU A 138 6.20 -6.68 22.23
C GLU A 138 5.17 -5.55 22.26
N ALA A 139 4.04 -5.66 21.53
CA ALA A 139 2.99 -4.65 21.53
C ALA A 139 2.35 -4.44 22.92
N VAL A 140 2.45 -5.44 23.79
CA VAL A 140 1.97 -5.39 25.19
C VAL A 140 3.06 -4.96 26.18
N ASP A 141 4.32 -4.83 25.75
CA ASP A 141 5.41 -4.35 26.61
C ASP A 141 5.40 -2.81 26.66
N LEU A 142 4.42 -2.27 27.39
CA LEU A 142 4.23 -0.82 27.55
C LEU A 142 5.50 -0.12 28.10
N PRO A 143 6.27 -0.68 29.05
CA PRO A 143 7.56 -0.12 29.47
C PRO A 143 8.58 0.00 28.32
N LEU A 144 8.72 -1.00 27.46
CA LEU A 144 9.61 -0.93 26.29
C LEU A 144 9.11 0.12 25.30
N ILE A 145 7.81 0.16 25.00
CA ILE A 145 7.21 1.17 24.12
C ILE A 145 7.50 2.57 24.64
N LYS A 146 7.30 2.83 25.94
CA LYS A 146 7.62 4.12 26.57
C LYS A 146 9.10 4.48 26.46
N TYR A 147 9.98 3.49 26.64
CA TYR A 147 11.43 3.70 26.53
C TYR A 147 11.84 4.11 25.11
N VAL A 148 11.34 3.39 24.10
CA VAL A 148 11.60 3.71 22.69
C VAL A 148 10.99 5.07 22.32
N ALA A 149 9.78 5.38 22.80
CA ALA A 149 9.13 6.68 22.57
C ALA A 149 9.94 7.85 23.15
N GLY A 150 10.67 7.62 24.25
CA GLY A 150 11.56 8.62 24.86
C GLY A 150 12.69 9.11 23.94
N THR A 151 13.07 8.33 22.92
CA THR A 151 14.02 8.75 21.87
C THR A 151 13.45 9.85 20.96
N ARG A 152 12.11 10.02 20.96
CA ARG A 152 11.34 10.92 20.09
C ARG A 152 11.47 10.68 18.60
N LYS A 153 12.05 9.53 18.21
CA LYS A 153 12.11 9.10 16.81
C LYS A 153 10.77 8.51 16.36
N PRO A 154 10.49 8.49 15.06
CA PRO A 154 9.33 7.79 14.51
C PRO A 154 9.28 6.34 14.98
N MET A 155 8.08 5.90 15.33
CA MET A 155 7.83 4.55 15.82
C MET A 155 6.77 3.87 14.95
N ILE A 156 7.00 2.58 14.67
CA ILE A 156 6.06 1.70 14.00
C ILE A 156 5.75 0.55 14.96
N ILE A 157 4.48 0.23 15.21
CA ILE A 157 4.08 -0.90 16.08
C ILE A 157 3.28 -1.90 15.24
N SER A 158 3.67 -3.18 15.26
CA SER A 158 2.82 -4.23 14.66
C SER A 158 1.80 -4.70 15.68
N THR A 159 0.63 -5.10 15.21
CA THR A 159 -0.53 -5.39 16.06
C THR A 159 -1.01 -6.83 15.91
N GLY A 160 -0.12 -7.74 15.50
CA GLY A 160 -0.47 -9.17 15.43
C GLY A 160 -0.75 -9.73 16.82
N MET A 161 -1.77 -10.58 16.94
CA MET A 161 -2.30 -11.12 18.20
C MET A 161 -2.96 -10.10 19.14
N ALA A 162 -2.65 -8.81 19.02
CA ALA A 162 -3.19 -7.77 19.87
C ALA A 162 -4.67 -7.48 19.56
N ASP A 163 -5.49 -7.41 20.60
CA ASP A 163 -6.85 -6.95 20.45
C ASP A 163 -6.95 -5.41 20.43
N ALA A 164 -8.17 -4.89 20.33
CA ALA A 164 -8.35 -3.46 20.20
C ALA A 164 -8.07 -2.65 21.49
N GLU A 165 -8.10 -3.29 22.65
CA GLU A 165 -7.71 -2.70 23.94
C GLU A 165 -6.19 -2.65 24.04
N GLU A 166 -5.50 -3.76 23.77
CA GLU A 166 -4.03 -3.84 23.78
C GLU A 166 -3.41 -2.88 22.76
N ILE A 167 -4.00 -2.73 21.56
CA ILE A 167 -3.54 -1.73 20.59
C ILE A 167 -3.71 -0.30 21.14
N GLN A 168 -4.80 -0.03 21.85
CA GLN A 168 -5.03 1.29 22.44
C GLN A 168 -4.03 1.57 23.56
N GLU A 169 -3.75 0.59 24.42
CA GLU A 169 -2.73 0.70 25.47
C GLU A 169 -1.34 0.96 24.89
N ALA A 170 -0.97 0.28 23.79
CA ALA A 170 0.29 0.49 23.09
C ALA A 170 0.39 1.92 22.51
N VAL A 171 -0.70 2.42 21.91
CA VAL A 171 -0.79 3.80 21.38
C VAL A 171 -0.64 4.82 22.51
N ASP A 172 -1.31 4.61 23.63
CA ASP A 172 -1.26 5.52 24.77
C ASP A 172 0.12 5.49 25.43
N ALA A 173 0.73 4.31 25.60
CA ALA A 173 2.09 4.16 26.08
C ALA A 173 3.11 4.90 25.18
N ALA A 174 2.97 4.77 23.86
CA ALA A 174 3.83 5.49 22.92
C ALA A 174 3.68 7.02 23.06
N ARG A 175 2.45 7.52 23.16
CA ARG A 175 2.16 8.96 23.32
C ARG A 175 2.65 9.50 24.66
N GLU A 176 2.38 8.79 25.76
CA GLU A 176 2.87 9.13 27.10
C GLU A 176 4.39 9.15 27.18
N GLY A 177 5.06 8.24 26.47
CA GLY A 177 6.52 8.21 26.35
C GLY A 177 7.10 9.33 25.47
N GLY A 178 6.27 10.13 24.79
CA GLY A 178 6.68 11.28 23.99
C GLY A 178 6.73 11.04 22.48
N CYS A 179 6.17 9.94 21.97
CA CYS A 179 6.08 9.70 20.54
C CYS A 179 5.05 10.63 19.88
N THR A 180 5.49 11.40 18.89
CA THR A 180 4.61 12.26 18.08
C THR A 180 4.40 11.74 16.65
N GLN A 181 5.15 10.71 16.25
CA GLN A 181 5.15 10.14 14.91
C GLN A 181 4.97 8.63 15.01
N LEU A 182 3.72 8.19 15.04
CA LEU A 182 3.34 6.80 15.23
C LEU A 182 2.66 6.24 13.96
N ALA A 183 3.09 5.04 13.56
CA ALA A 183 2.37 4.19 12.63
C ALA A 183 2.02 2.84 13.27
N LEU A 184 0.89 2.28 12.87
CA LEU A 184 0.46 0.93 13.26
C LEU A 184 0.44 0.03 12.04
N LEU A 185 0.93 -1.20 12.17
CA LEU A 185 0.82 -2.21 11.11
C LEU A 185 -0.21 -3.26 11.54
N HIS A 186 -1.26 -3.42 10.72
CA HIS A 186 -2.09 -4.60 10.79
C HIS A 186 -1.23 -5.83 10.45
N CYS A 187 -1.41 -6.93 11.19
CA CYS A 187 -0.51 -8.07 11.10
C CYS A 187 -1.21 -9.35 11.57
N VAL A 188 -0.89 -10.48 10.96
CA VAL A 188 -1.24 -11.82 11.45
C VAL A 188 0.07 -12.55 11.76
N SER A 189 0.33 -12.87 13.02
CA SER A 189 1.55 -13.56 13.47
C SER A 189 1.51 -15.07 13.22
N GLY A 190 1.28 -15.46 11.95
CA GLY A 190 1.38 -16.82 11.44
C GLY A 190 2.44 -16.91 10.36
N TYR A 191 3.26 -17.95 10.37
CA TYR A 191 4.47 -18.05 9.54
C TYR A 191 4.50 -19.38 8.74
N PRO A 192 3.98 -19.41 7.50
CA PRO A 192 3.22 -18.34 6.83
C PRO A 192 1.77 -18.24 7.32
N ALA A 193 1.15 -17.08 7.13
CA ALA A 193 -0.27 -16.88 7.41
C ALA A 193 -1.10 -17.07 6.12
N PRO A 194 -2.29 -17.68 6.18
CA PRO A 194 -3.20 -17.72 5.04
C PRO A 194 -3.83 -16.34 4.82
N ALA A 195 -4.11 -16.01 3.55
CA ALA A 195 -4.60 -14.68 3.18
C ALA A 195 -5.97 -14.34 3.78
N GLU A 196 -6.82 -15.35 4.01
CA GLU A 196 -8.16 -15.15 4.59
C GLU A 196 -8.14 -14.68 6.05
N ASP A 197 -7.08 -14.98 6.80
CA ASP A 197 -6.94 -14.54 8.19
C ASP A 197 -6.67 -13.04 8.31
N TYR A 198 -6.17 -12.41 7.25
CA TYR A 198 -5.78 -11.01 7.28
C TYR A 198 -6.93 -10.04 7.43
N ASN A 199 -8.16 -10.39 7.04
CA ASN A 199 -9.32 -9.50 7.23
C ASN A 199 -9.03 -8.03 6.88
N LEU A 200 -8.48 -7.74 5.68
CA LEU A 200 -7.86 -6.43 5.37
C LEU A 200 -8.79 -5.21 5.52
N GLN A 201 -10.12 -5.40 5.64
CA GLN A 201 -11.08 -4.37 6.04
C GLN A 201 -10.78 -3.75 7.43
N THR A 202 -9.96 -4.41 8.25
CA THR A 202 -9.45 -3.87 9.52
C THR A 202 -8.56 -2.64 9.30
N ILE A 203 -7.83 -2.54 8.18
CA ILE A 203 -6.93 -1.41 7.90
C ILE A 203 -7.67 -0.05 7.91
N PRO A 204 -8.74 0.16 7.12
CA PRO A 204 -9.47 1.42 7.15
C PRO A 204 -10.19 1.64 8.49
N ASP A 205 -10.51 0.59 9.24
CA ASP A 205 -11.07 0.74 10.59
C ASP A 205 -10.04 1.24 11.60
N MET A 206 -8.86 0.61 11.66
CA MET A 206 -7.73 1.07 12.48
C MET A 206 -7.36 2.52 12.18
N ALA A 207 -7.37 2.93 10.91
CA ALA A 207 -7.07 4.30 10.51
C ALA A 207 -8.08 5.30 11.12
N ARG A 208 -9.37 4.97 11.11
CA ARG A 208 -10.42 5.79 11.74
C ARG A 208 -10.32 5.78 13.26
N ARG A 209 -10.05 4.62 13.85
CA ARG A 209 -10.05 4.41 15.31
C ARG A 209 -8.88 5.07 16.00
N PHE A 210 -7.66 4.88 15.49
CA PHE A 210 -6.43 5.30 16.16
C PHE A 210 -5.86 6.63 15.62
N GLY A 211 -6.29 7.05 14.42
CA GLY A 211 -5.88 8.33 13.83
C GLY A 211 -4.39 8.42 13.51
N THR A 212 -3.76 7.29 13.20
CA THR A 212 -2.34 7.17 12.86
C THR A 212 -2.16 6.75 11.40
N VAL A 213 -0.91 6.77 10.92
CA VAL A 213 -0.57 6.09 9.66
C VAL A 213 -0.78 4.58 9.87
N ILE A 214 -1.51 3.93 8.97
CA ILE A 214 -1.70 2.48 9.00
C ILE A 214 -0.91 1.83 7.87
N GLY A 215 -0.33 0.68 8.16
CA GLY A 215 0.29 -0.20 7.18
C GLY A 215 -0.07 -1.66 7.40
N LEU A 216 0.68 -2.54 6.73
CA LEU A 216 0.57 -3.98 6.83
C LEU A 216 1.96 -4.59 7.07
N SER A 217 2.07 -5.49 8.04
CA SER A 217 3.19 -6.43 8.16
C SER A 217 2.67 -7.80 7.73
N ASP A 218 3.21 -8.28 6.61
CA ASP A 218 2.65 -9.38 5.81
C ASP A 218 3.55 -10.62 5.83
N HIS A 219 2.95 -11.74 6.22
CA HIS A 219 3.53 -13.08 6.31
C HIS A 219 2.85 -14.07 5.34
N THR A 220 2.07 -13.59 4.36
CA THR A 220 1.61 -14.46 3.26
C THR A 220 2.74 -14.72 2.25
N LEU A 221 2.72 -15.90 1.62
CA LEU A 221 3.79 -16.33 0.71
C LEU A 221 3.95 -15.45 -0.56
N ASP A 222 2.84 -14.94 -1.11
CA ASP A 222 2.78 -14.10 -2.30
C ASP A 222 2.41 -12.65 -1.99
N ASN A 223 2.48 -11.75 -2.97
CA ASN A 223 2.30 -10.31 -2.78
C ASN A 223 0.86 -9.79 -2.85
N THR A 224 -0.12 -10.65 -3.11
CA THR A 224 -1.51 -10.25 -3.37
C THR A 224 -2.11 -9.54 -2.16
N THR A 225 -1.93 -10.10 -0.97
CA THR A 225 -2.41 -9.51 0.31
C THR A 225 -1.82 -8.13 0.53
N ALA A 226 -0.49 -8.01 0.44
CA ALA A 226 0.22 -6.75 0.59
C ALA A 226 -0.22 -5.69 -0.43
N ILE A 227 -0.32 -6.03 -1.72
CA ILE A 227 -0.75 -5.09 -2.76
C ILE A 227 -2.21 -4.66 -2.56
N THR A 228 -3.09 -5.60 -2.19
CA THR A 228 -4.52 -5.31 -1.92
C THR A 228 -4.67 -4.34 -0.75
N SER A 229 -3.83 -4.47 0.28
CA SER A 229 -3.87 -3.59 1.46
C SER A 229 -3.64 -2.11 1.12
N VAL A 230 -2.88 -1.81 0.06
CA VAL A 230 -2.63 -0.44 -0.42
C VAL A 230 -3.94 0.24 -0.84
N ALA A 231 -4.81 -0.50 -1.52
CA ALA A 231 -6.13 -0.03 -1.94
C ALA A 231 -7.06 0.26 -0.74
N LEU A 232 -6.82 -0.40 0.39
CA LEU A 232 -7.58 -0.24 1.63
C LEU A 232 -6.98 0.82 2.57
N GLY A 233 -5.88 1.46 2.17
CA GLY A 233 -5.30 2.59 2.89
C GLY A 233 -3.94 2.33 3.55
N ALA A 234 -3.36 1.13 3.42
CA ALA A 234 -2.02 0.87 3.93
C ALA A 234 -0.98 1.77 3.25
N ARG A 235 -0.08 2.37 4.03
CA ARG A 235 1.00 3.25 3.57
C ARG A 235 2.39 2.80 3.99
N ILE A 236 2.47 1.75 4.78
CA ILE A 236 3.70 1.00 5.06
C ILE A 236 3.40 -0.46 4.73
N ILE A 237 4.30 -1.12 4.02
CA ILE A 237 4.22 -2.54 3.73
C ILE A 237 5.52 -3.18 4.20
N GLU A 238 5.45 -4.11 5.12
CA GLU A 238 6.60 -4.85 5.63
C GLU A 238 6.48 -6.31 5.22
N LYS A 239 7.58 -6.89 4.74
CA LYS A 239 7.63 -8.29 4.35
C LYS A 239 9.01 -8.87 4.56
N HIS A 240 9.06 -10.10 5.06
CA HIS A 240 10.32 -10.82 5.21
C HIS A 240 11.00 -11.02 3.85
N PHE A 241 12.33 -10.92 3.83
CA PHE A 241 13.14 -10.92 2.64
C PHE A 241 14.42 -11.75 2.84
N THR A 242 14.66 -12.67 1.90
CA THR A 242 15.83 -13.55 1.87
C THR A 242 16.49 -13.52 0.49
N LEU A 243 17.72 -14.03 0.40
CA LEU A 243 18.39 -14.27 -0.87
C LEU A 243 17.91 -15.57 -1.53
N ASP A 244 17.48 -16.54 -0.73
CA ASP A 244 17.13 -17.90 -1.17
C ASP A 244 16.21 -18.58 -0.13
N ARG A 245 14.96 -18.88 -0.52
CA ARG A 245 13.97 -19.57 0.35
C ARG A 245 14.41 -20.97 0.76
N SER A 246 15.33 -21.57 0.01
CA SER A 246 15.88 -22.90 0.29
C SER A 246 17.14 -22.86 1.15
N GLY A 247 17.55 -21.68 1.65
CA GLY A 247 18.75 -21.45 2.46
C GLY A 247 18.78 -22.14 3.82
N GLY A 248 17.62 -22.63 4.30
CA GLY A 248 17.49 -23.41 5.54
C GLY A 248 17.52 -22.58 6.83
N GLY A 249 17.48 -21.26 6.73
CA GLY A 249 17.30 -20.34 7.84
C GLY A 249 15.94 -20.45 8.51
N PRO A 250 15.80 -19.94 9.75
CA PRO A 250 14.53 -19.98 10.48
C PRO A 250 13.34 -19.39 9.73
N ASP A 251 13.61 -18.35 8.91
CA ASP A 251 12.57 -17.55 8.25
C ASP A 251 12.60 -17.66 6.72
N ASP A 252 13.55 -18.39 6.14
CA ASP A 252 13.77 -18.41 4.69
C ASP A 252 12.53 -18.88 3.93
N SER A 253 11.87 -19.94 4.43
CA SER A 253 10.81 -20.66 3.70
C SER A 253 9.58 -19.82 3.34
N PHE A 254 9.32 -18.73 4.06
CA PHE A 254 8.18 -17.83 3.82
C PHE A 254 8.59 -16.42 3.36
N SER A 255 9.88 -16.09 3.38
CA SER A 255 10.42 -14.78 3.02
C SER A 255 10.40 -14.55 1.50
N LEU A 256 10.21 -13.34 0.99
CA LEU A 256 10.36 -13.05 -0.43
C LEU A 256 11.82 -13.17 -0.90
N GLU A 257 12.01 -13.56 -2.16
CA GLU A 257 13.30 -13.49 -2.86
C GLU A 257 13.41 -12.20 -3.68
N PRO A 258 14.59 -11.84 -4.25
CA PRO A 258 14.81 -10.56 -4.93
C PRO A 258 13.78 -10.22 -6.01
N ALA A 259 13.35 -11.20 -6.81
CA ALA A 259 12.31 -10.99 -7.82
C ALA A 259 10.95 -10.66 -7.17
N GLY A 260 10.56 -11.40 -6.13
CA GLY A 260 9.32 -11.18 -5.40
C GLY A 260 9.29 -9.83 -4.66
N LEU A 261 10.41 -9.38 -4.09
CA LEU A 261 10.49 -8.06 -3.48
C LEU A 261 10.37 -6.94 -4.53
N LYS A 262 10.99 -7.12 -5.71
CA LYS A 262 10.87 -6.15 -6.83
C LYS A 262 9.44 -6.06 -7.34
N GLU A 263 8.75 -7.19 -7.45
CA GLU A 263 7.34 -7.26 -7.79
C GLU A 263 6.48 -6.55 -6.73
N LEU A 264 6.78 -6.74 -5.44
CA LEU A 264 6.08 -6.04 -4.37
C LEU A 264 6.25 -4.52 -4.47
N CYS A 265 7.49 -4.04 -4.62
CA CYS A 265 7.78 -2.60 -4.71
C CYS A 265 7.08 -1.95 -5.91
N THR A 266 7.12 -2.62 -7.07
CA THR A 266 6.47 -2.15 -8.29
C THR A 266 4.94 -2.22 -8.17
N GLY A 267 4.41 -3.32 -7.64
CA GLY A 267 2.99 -3.58 -7.46
C GLY A 267 2.35 -2.62 -6.47
N ALA A 268 2.98 -2.38 -5.32
CA ALA A 268 2.48 -1.44 -4.31
C ALA A 268 2.42 -0.01 -4.84
N ARG A 269 3.44 0.43 -5.59
CA ARG A 269 3.45 1.75 -6.26
C ARG A 269 2.36 1.84 -7.32
N THR A 270 2.22 0.82 -8.16
CA THR A 270 1.21 0.77 -9.22
C THR A 270 -0.21 0.79 -8.65
N ALA A 271 -0.47 0.00 -7.61
CA ALA A 271 -1.74 0.00 -6.90
C ALA A 271 -2.07 1.39 -6.35
N TRP A 272 -1.13 2.03 -5.65
CA TRP A 272 -1.32 3.39 -5.14
C TRP A 272 -1.59 4.41 -6.25
N GLN A 273 -0.83 4.40 -7.35
CA GLN A 273 -1.04 5.28 -8.50
C GLN A 273 -2.42 5.08 -9.15
N SER A 274 -2.94 3.85 -9.12
CA SER A 274 -4.22 3.48 -9.73
C SER A 274 -5.43 3.95 -8.93
N LEU A 275 -5.27 4.21 -7.62
CA LEU A 275 -6.35 4.75 -6.78
C LEU A 275 -6.73 6.17 -7.18
N GLY A 276 -5.72 7.01 -7.46
CA GLY A 276 -5.92 8.40 -7.90
C GLY A 276 -6.88 9.18 -7.01
N HIS A 277 -7.81 9.89 -7.66
CA HIS A 277 -8.91 10.61 -7.04
C HIS A 277 -10.20 10.37 -7.83
N VAL A 278 -11.34 10.66 -7.22
CA VAL A 278 -12.65 10.55 -7.90
C VAL A 278 -12.65 11.49 -9.11
N ASP A 279 -12.75 10.93 -10.31
CA ASP A 279 -12.73 11.69 -11.56
C ASP A 279 -13.55 10.98 -12.65
N TYR A 280 -14.64 11.61 -13.09
CA TYR A 280 -15.52 11.17 -14.18
C TYR A 280 -15.13 11.79 -15.54
N GLY A 281 -14.05 12.57 -15.58
CA GLY A 281 -13.51 13.17 -16.78
C GLY A 281 -12.87 12.15 -17.73
N ARG A 282 -12.79 12.52 -19.01
CA ARG A 282 -12.07 11.72 -20.00
C ARG A 282 -10.58 11.78 -19.74
N LYS A 283 -9.93 10.63 -19.75
CA LYS A 283 -8.47 10.56 -19.58
C LYS A 283 -7.76 10.95 -20.87
N SER A 284 -6.52 11.42 -20.76
CA SER A 284 -5.68 11.78 -21.92
C SER A 284 -5.56 10.63 -22.92
N SER A 285 -5.45 9.39 -22.43
CA SER A 285 -5.41 8.16 -23.22
C SER A 285 -6.69 7.88 -24.04
N GLU A 286 -7.81 8.53 -23.71
CA GLU A 286 -9.11 8.31 -24.37
C GLU A 286 -9.53 9.47 -25.26
N GLN A 287 -8.86 10.63 -25.20
CA GLN A 287 -9.27 11.84 -25.94
C GLN A 287 -9.31 11.60 -27.45
N GLY A 288 -8.29 10.93 -28.00
CA GLY A 288 -8.26 10.54 -29.42
C GLY A 288 -9.38 9.58 -29.81
N ASN A 289 -9.90 8.80 -28.86
CA ASN A 289 -10.99 7.85 -29.11
C ASN A 289 -12.38 8.48 -29.06
N ALA A 290 -12.50 9.76 -28.69
CA ALA A 290 -13.78 10.45 -28.65
C ALA A 290 -14.52 10.42 -30.02
N MET A 291 -13.77 10.50 -31.12
CA MET A 291 -14.31 10.39 -32.48
C MET A 291 -14.92 9.03 -32.80
N PHE A 292 -14.64 7.98 -32.03
CA PHE A 292 -15.26 6.66 -32.19
C PHE A 292 -16.55 6.51 -31.38
N ARG A 293 -17.01 7.55 -30.67
CA ARG A 293 -18.35 7.57 -30.07
C ARG A 293 -19.41 7.67 -31.17
N ARG A 294 -20.63 7.22 -30.85
CA ARG A 294 -21.77 7.44 -31.75
C ARG A 294 -22.19 8.90 -31.69
N SER A 295 -22.60 9.42 -32.84
CA SER A 295 -23.30 10.68 -32.99
C SER A 295 -24.39 10.55 -34.04
N LEU A 296 -25.21 11.57 -34.22
CA LEU A 296 -26.28 11.57 -35.20
C LEU A 296 -25.72 11.86 -36.60
N TYR A 297 -26.09 11.01 -37.54
CA TYR A 297 -25.63 11.06 -38.93
C TYR A 297 -26.76 10.74 -39.89
N ILE A 298 -26.69 11.39 -41.05
CA ILE A 298 -27.58 11.12 -42.19
C ILE A 298 -27.13 9.84 -42.89
N VAL A 299 -28.00 8.85 -42.98
CA VAL A 299 -27.71 7.52 -43.54
C VAL A 299 -28.31 7.28 -44.92
N LYS A 300 -29.25 8.13 -45.33
CA LYS A 300 -29.82 8.24 -46.68
C LYS A 300 -29.95 9.73 -47.01
N ASP A 301 -29.77 10.14 -48.26
CA ASP A 301 -29.98 11.54 -48.67
C ASP A 301 -31.38 12.01 -48.24
N VAL A 302 -31.50 13.27 -47.77
CA VAL A 302 -32.74 13.89 -47.29
C VAL A 302 -33.00 15.16 -48.11
N ALA A 303 -34.18 15.31 -48.69
CA ALA A 303 -34.56 16.49 -49.46
C ALA A 303 -34.95 17.68 -48.56
N SER A 304 -34.92 18.90 -49.11
CA SER A 304 -35.42 20.09 -48.38
C SER A 304 -36.90 19.92 -48.03
N GLY A 305 -37.25 20.14 -46.77
CA GLY A 305 -38.61 19.94 -46.25
C GLY A 305 -39.00 18.48 -45.94
N GLU A 306 -38.18 17.49 -46.30
CA GLU A 306 -38.41 16.08 -45.96
C GLU A 306 -38.24 15.86 -44.45
N ALA A 307 -39.07 15.00 -43.85
CA ALA A 307 -38.98 14.69 -42.43
C ALA A 307 -37.79 13.77 -42.11
N PHE A 308 -37.11 14.01 -40.99
CA PHE A 308 -36.18 13.02 -40.45
C PHE A 308 -36.94 11.80 -39.89
N THR A 309 -36.46 10.61 -40.20
CA THR A 309 -37.04 9.32 -39.79
C THR A 309 -35.92 8.36 -39.38
N ASP A 310 -36.27 7.23 -38.76
CA ASP A 310 -35.30 6.18 -38.41
C ASP A 310 -34.57 5.60 -39.65
N ASP A 311 -35.17 5.78 -40.83
CA ASP A 311 -34.63 5.31 -42.10
C ASP A 311 -33.51 6.20 -42.66
N ASN A 312 -33.57 7.52 -42.41
CA ASN A 312 -32.65 8.51 -43.00
C ASN A 312 -31.72 9.17 -41.97
N LEU A 313 -32.04 9.09 -40.68
CA LEU A 313 -31.26 9.61 -39.56
C LEU A 313 -30.98 8.50 -38.54
N ARG A 314 -29.70 8.26 -38.21
CA ARG A 314 -29.34 7.26 -37.20
C ARG A 314 -28.24 7.75 -36.28
N SER A 315 -28.26 7.25 -35.05
CA SER A 315 -27.07 7.27 -34.20
C SER A 315 -26.05 6.27 -34.73
N ILE A 316 -24.95 6.70 -35.33
CA ILE A 316 -23.87 5.82 -35.81
C ILE A 316 -22.49 6.47 -35.52
N ARG A 317 -21.39 5.77 -35.82
CA ARG A 317 -20.04 6.34 -35.76
C ARG A 317 -19.70 7.00 -37.11
N PRO A 318 -18.82 8.01 -37.15
CA PRO A 318 -18.01 8.58 -36.04
C PRO A 318 -18.78 9.57 -35.16
N GLY A 319 -18.08 10.21 -34.23
CA GLY A 319 -18.61 11.05 -33.16
C GLY A 319 -18.58 12.55 -33.44
N TYR A 320 -18.73 12.98 -34.70
CA TYR A 320 -18.65 14.39 -35.10
C TYR A 320 -20.01 15.12 -35.18
N GLY A 321 -21.13 14.39 -35.26
CA GLY A 321 -22.47 14.98 -35.23
C GLY A 321 -22.98 15.25 -33.82
N LEU A 322 -24.24 15.67 -33.71
CA LEU A 322 -24.91 15.85 -32.43
C LEU A 322 -24.94 14.56 -31.60
N ALA A 323 -24.97 14.73 -30.27
CA ALA A 323 -25.05 13.60 -29.36
C ALA A 323 -26.36 12.80 -29.60
N PRO A 324 -26.33 11.45 -29.49
CA PRO A 324 -27.49 10.61 -29.76
C PRO A 324 -28.75 10.94 -28.94
N LYS A 325 -28.59 11.54 -27.75
CA LYS A 325 -29.70 12.03 -26.91
C LYS A 325 -30.59 13.08 -27.58
N HIS A 326 -30.16 13.63 -28.72
CA HIS A 326 -30.93 14.62 -29.48
C HIS A 326 -31.75 13.99 -30.61
N LEU A 327 -31.73 12.67 -30.81
CA LEU A 327 -32.43 12.01 -31.92
C LEU A 327 -33.90 12.42 -32.01
N ASP A 328 -34.61 12.35 -30.88
CA ASP A 328 -36.04 12.64 -30.81
C ASP A 328 -36.39 14.11 -31.11
N HIS A 329 -35.41 15.02 -31.04
CA HIS A 329 -35.63 16.42 -31.44
C HIS A 329 -35.70 16.58 -32.96
N PHE A 330 -35.21 15.60 -33.72
CA PHE A 330 -35.17 15.61 -35.18
C PHE A 330 -36.27 14.76 -35.77
N ILE A 331 -36.58 13.59 -35.20
CA ILE A 331 -37.58 12.66 -35.76
C ILE A 331 -38.93 13.38 -35.97
N GLY A 332 -39.48 13.24 -37.18
CA GLY A 332 -40.71 13.88 -37.62
C GLY A 332 -40.57 15.37 -38.02
N ARG A 333 -39.42 16.01 -37.77
CA ARG A 333 -39.19 17.41 -38.16
C ARG A 333 -38.68 17.53 -39.59
N PRO A 334 -39.09 18.57 -40.33
CA PRO A 334 -38.62 18.79 -41.70
C PRO A 334 -37.18 19.32 -41.73
N ALA A 335 -36.40 18.84 -42.69
CA ALA A 335 -35.05 19.33 -42.97
C ALA A 335 -35.09 20.76 -43.54
N SER A 336 -34.18 21.62 -43.07
CA SER A 336 -34.13 23.03 -43.51
C SER A 336 -33.58 23.23 -44.92
N HIS A 337 -32.86 22.23 -45.44
CA HIS A 337 -32.28 22.17 -46.78
C HIS A 337 -32.03 20.70 -47.16
N ALA A 338 -31.57 20.44 -48.39
CA ALA A 338 -31.20 19.09 -48.80
C ALA A 338 -29.85 18.66 -48.18
N ILE A 339 -29.77 17.44 -47.62
CA ILE A 339 -28.61 16.93 -46.87
C ILE A 339 -28.18 15.58 -47.42
N LYS A 340 -26.87 15.36 -47.58
CA LYS A 340 -26.30 14.13 -48.15
C LYS A 340 -26.06 13.04 -47.11
N ARG A 341 -26.16 11.79 -47.52
CA ARG A 341 -25.70 10.61 -46.76
C ARG A 341 -24.23 10.80 -46.33
N GLY A 342 -23.94 10.42 -45.09
CA GLY A 342 -22.60 10.53 -44.50
C GLY A 342 -22.34 11.88 -43.83
N THR A 343 -23.31 12.78 -43.77
CA THR A 343 -23.16 14.09 -43.14
C THR A 343 -23.42 14.00 -41.62
N PRO A 344 -22.52 14.55 -40.77
CA PRO A 344 -22.78 14.70 -39.33
C PRO A 344 -23.93 15.68 -39.11
N VAL A 345 -24.87 15.31 -38.25
CA VAL A 345 -26.04 16.15 -37.98
C VAL A 345 -25.66 17.34 -37.11
N THR A 346 -26.18 18.51 -37.46
CA THR A 346 -26.05 19.77 -36.72
C THR A 346 -27.43 20.42 -36.51
N TRP A 347 -27.56 21.35 -35.57
CA TRP A 347 -28.86 21.93 -35.20
C TRP A 347 -29.52 22.77 -36.30
N ASP A 348 -28.73 23.33 -37.22
CA ASP A 348 -29.22 24.12 -38.35
C ASP A 348 -29.91 23.28 -39.44
N MET A 349 -29.83 21.94 -39.36
CA MET A 349 -30.45 21.02 -40.31
C MET A 349 -31.96 20.85 -40.11
N ILE A 350 -32.54 21.33 -39.01
CA ILE A 350 -34.00 21.33 -38.78
C ILE A 350 -34.58 22.72 -39.01
N VAL A 351 -35.77 22.80 -39.60
CA VAL A 351 -36.53 24.05 -39.66
C VAL A 351 -36.89 24.47 -38.24
N GLN A 352 -36.41 25.62 -37.77
CA GLN A 352 -36.86 26.16 -36.48
C GLN A 352 -38.30 26.65 -36.62
N HIS A 353 -39.19 26.18 -35.74
CA HIS A 353 -40.47 26.87 -35.56
C HIS A 353 -40.19 28.10 -34.72
N ASN A 354 -40.28 29.28 -35.33
CA ASN A 354 -40.50 30.51 -34.56
C ASN A 354 -41.82 30.32 -33.83
N GLY A 355 -41.76 29.91 -32.56
CA GLY A 355 -42.91 29.96 -31.68
C GLY A 355 -43.37 31.42 -31.65
N ASN A 356 -44.54 31.67 -32.23
CA ASN A 356 -45.28 32.90 -32.01
C ASN A 356 -45.41 33.06 -30.50
N SER A 357 -44.69 34.01 -29.92
CA SER A 357 -45.04 34.60 -28.64
C SER A 357 -46.32 35.41 -28.89
N SER A 358 -47.45 34.71 -28.95
CA SER A 358 -48.77 35.33 -28.84
C SER A 358 -48.80 36.03 -27.49
N GLY A 359 -48.86 37.36 -27.53
CA GLY A 359 -48.92 38.22 -26.36
C GLY A 359 -50.05 37.83 -25.42
N GLN A 360 -49.74 37.92 -24.13
CA GLN A 360 -50.73 38.26 -23.12
C GLN A 360 -50.36 39.64 -22.58
N THR A 361 -51.02 40.64 -23.15
CA THR A 361 -51.37 41.88 -22.45
C THR A 361 -52.49 41.55 -21.48
N LEU A 362 -52.17 41.58 -20.18
CA LEU A 362 -52.90 42.13 -19.02
C LEU A 362 -52.54 41.34 -17.75
#